data_AF-A0A1V5XHD2-F1
#
_entry.id   AF-A0A1V5XHD2-F1
#
_cell.length_a   1.000
_cell.length_b   1.000
_cell.length_c   1.000
_cell.angle_alpha   90.00
_cell.angle_beta   90.00
_cell.angle_gamma   90.00
#
_symmetry.space_group_name_H-M   'P 1'
#
loop_
_entity.id
_entity.type
_entity.pdbx_description
1 polymer ?
#
loop_
_entity_poly.entity_id
_entity_poly.type
_entity_poly.pdbx_seq_one_letter_code
_entity_poly.pdbx_strand_id
1 'polypeptide(L)'
;MKKSVARKGFIKMLIAGCLIALLALSFIPFSLASANSEALKPRILVATDIGGDIDDQQSMTRFMCYSNEFDIEGLIATARHSSKGADIRPQIIKDAITAYGKVRPNLLLHKSGYPTAEYLQSIVKNGHPARDSFGNDTFNTEGSDWIISCVDKEDTRPLIITLWGGATELAQAVWKVKTTRTTAEFDKFISKIRLYSINKQDTGVDWLLTNAPKLFMVLTYNEEKVFTGMHMSGDQTLLTDTWINENLNIGHGALGAFYPHNTAMLAPKRLKEGDTPAFFYFLSDVIGLSDATHPNWGGWGGRFIKISDYLWTDAKDTVYLANVGNVTTAQATVWRWRPEYQNDFAARMDWCVKPYAEANHNPVAVVKGALTRTVGPNTQIKLDATASSDPDGNTLSYEWMYYKEAGTYASNITVNNKTTATADFTAPSVSVPTQIHVVLKVKDNGSPSLIGYKRVVVNVDPSLPAGYESAASNLYVQDVNAGWTDSTISVSGTVGNNGQTDKTYWPIIALYNAEGKLTSVKQSTETVSKQDTDDFNLSYNNISNADHAKLFIWLPTEILEPIYTKNIEKL
;
A
#
# COMPACT_ATOMS: atom_id res chain seq x y z
N MET A 1 -28.14 -12.61 -74.95
CA MET A 1 -28.44 -12.71 -73.50
C MET A 1 -27.50 -13.70 -72.77
N LYS A 2 -26.17 -13.47 -72.71
CA LYS A 2 -25.26 -14.35 -71.94
C LYS A 2 -24.15 -13.63 -71.13
N LYS A 3 -24.07 -12.30 -71.17
CA LYS A 3 -23.05 -11.52 -70.41
C LYS A 3 -23.56 -10.86 -69.11
N SER A 4 -24.87 -10.77 -68.86
CA SER A 4 -25.39 -10.10 -67.65
C SER A 4 -25.59 -11.01 -66.43
N VAL A 5 -25.63 -12.34 -66.63
CA VAL A 5 -25.88 -13.31 -65.53
C VAL A 5 -24.62 -13.55 -64.70
N ALA A 6 -23.43 -13.59 -65.32
CA ALA A 6 -22.17 -13.80 -64.61
C ALA A 6 -21.79 -12.62 -63.67
N ARG A 7 -22.13 -11.38 -64.05
CA ARG A 7 -21.81 -10.18 -63.26
C ARG A 7 -22.66 -10.07 -61.98
N LYS A 8 -23.91 -10.55 -62.02
CA LYS A 8 -24.80 -10.60 -60.84
C LYS A 8 -24.39 -11.69 -59.83
N GLY A 9 -23.83 -12.81 -60.30
CA GLY A 9 -23.30 -13.87 -59.44
C GLY A 9 -22.06 -13.43 -58.66
N PHE A 10 -21.13 -12.73 -59.32
CA PHE A 10 -19.89 -12.27 -58.69
C PHE A 10 -20.13 -11.18 -57.62
N ILE A 11 -21.07 -10.26 -57.86
CA ILE A 11 -21.43 -9.22 -56.88
C ILE A 11 -22.14 -9.83 -55.66
N LYS A 12 -23.02 -10.82 -55.83
CA LYS A 12 -23.64 -11.52 -54.69
C LYS A 12 -22.63 -12.31 -53.87
N MET A 13 -21.60 -12.87 -54.49
CA MET A 13 -20.55 -13.62 -53.81
C MET A 13 -19.60 -12.70 -53.01
N LEU A 14 -19.28 -11.51 -53.53
CA LEU A 14 -18.53 -10.49 -52.78
C LEU A 14 -19.33 -9.91 -51.61
N ILE A 15 -20.63 -9.67 -51.78
CA ILE A 15 -21.49 -9.17 -50.69
C ILE A 15 -21.66 -10.23 -49.60
N ALA A 16 -21.79 -11.51 -49.95
CA ALA A 16 -21.85 -12.61 -48.98
C ALA A 16 -20.51 -12.81 -48.25
N GLY A 17 -19.38 -12.68 -48.94
CA GLY A 17 -18.04 -12.72 -48.33
C GLY A 17 -17.78 -11.55 -47.38
N CYS A 18 -18.22 -10.34 -47.74
CA CYS A 18 -18.14 -9.17 -46.86
C CYS A 18 -19.09 -9.27 -45.66
N LEU A 19 -20.30 -9.82 -45.81
CA LEU A 19 -21.21 -10.06 -44.68
C LEU A 19 -20.67 -11.11 -43.70
N ILE A 20 -20.04 -12.18 -44.19
CA ILE A 20 -19.43 -13.21 -43.34
C ILE A 20 -18.19 -12.67 -42.62
N ALA A 21 -17.40 -11.80 -43.27
CA ALA A 21 -16.30 -11.10 -42.61
C ALA A 21 -16.80 -10.08 -41.55
N LEU A 22 -17.89 -9.36 -41.82
CA LEU A 22 -18.53 -8.45 -40.86
C LEU A 22 -19.19 -9.18 -39.68
N LEU A 23 -19.77 -10.37 -39.91
CA LEU A 23 -20.32 -11.23 -38.85
C LEU A 23 -19.22 -11.95 -38.02
N ALA A 24 -18.07 -12.25 -38.62
CA ALA A 24 -16.91 -12.77 -37.90
C ALA A 24 -16.20 -11.68 -37.05
N LEU A 25 -16.27 -10.41 -37.47
CA LEU A 25 -15.78 -9.26 -36.69
C LEU A 25 -16.70 -8.87 -35.53
N SER A 26 -17.98 -9.29 -35.53
CA SER A 26 -18.92 -9.07 -34.42
C SER A 26 -18.86 -10.10 -33.29
N PHE A 27 -18.00 -11.13 -33.40
CA PHE A 27 -17.78 -12.17 -32.38
C PHE A 27 -16.35 -12.16 -31.81
N ILE A 28 -15.67 -11.01 -31.83
CA ILE A 28 -14.57 -10.81 -30.88
C ILE A 28 -15.26 -10.58 -29.54
N PRO A 29 -15.10 -11.48 -28.54
CA PRO A 29 -15.48 -11.12 -27.19
C PRO A 29 -14.67 -9.86 -26.87
N PHE A 30 -15.35 -8.72 -26.81
CA PHE A 30 -14.85 -7.59 -26.06
C PHE A 30 -14.72 -8.15 -24.65
N SER A 31 -13.54 -8.67 -24.33
CA SER A 31 -13.10 -8.75 -22.97
C SER A 31 -13.27 -7.32 -22.50
N LEU A 32 -14.30 -7.09 -21.69
CA LEU A 32 -14.32 -5.98 -20.78
C LEU A 32 -13.05 -6.20 -19.96
N ALA A 33 -11.94 -5.67 -20.47
CA ALA A 33 -10.82 -5.30 -19.65
C ALA A 33 -11.50 -4.44 -18.59
N SER A 34 -11.72 -5.04 -17.41
CA SER A 34 -11.97 -4.28 -16.22
C SER A 34 -10.94 -3.19 -16.28
N ALA A 35 -11.38 -1.96 -16.54
CA ALA A 35 -10.56 -0.80 -16.31
C ALA A 35 -10.27 -0.88 -14.82
N ASN A 36 -9.18 -1.56 -14.47
CA ASN A 36 -8.60 -1.44 -13.15
C ASN A 36 -8.40 0.06 -13.03
N SER A 37 -9.26 0.71 -12.23
CA SER A 37 -8.99 2.02 -11.69
C SER A 37 -7.53 1.97 -11.25
N GLU A 38 -6.62 2.59 -12.01
CA GLU A 38 -5.21 2.66 -11.60
C GLU A 38 -5.25 3.20 -10.17
N ALA A 39 -4.79 2.40 -9.21
CA ALA A 39 -4.77 2.80 -7.83
C ALA A 39 -4.04 4.15 -7.77
N LEU A 40 -4.69 5.16 -7.17
CA LEU A 40 -4.12 6.50 -7.14
C LEU A 40 -2.75 6.46 -6.45
N LYS A 41 -1.72 6.96 -7.14
CA LYS A 41 -0.36 6.96 -6.60
C LYS A 41 -0.28 7.81 -5.33
N PRO A 42 0.53 7.44 -4.33
CA PRO A 42 0.75 8.32 -3.19
C PRO A 42 1.46 9.60 -3.61
N ARG A 43 1.03 10.75 -3.07
CA ARG A 43 1.68 12.05 -3.29
C ARG A 43 2.88 12.15 -2.37
N ILE A 44 4.06 12.43 -2.90
CA ILE A 44 5.29 12.46 -2.10
C ILE A 44 6.11 13.73 -2.36
N LEU A 45 6.67 14.26 -1.28
CA LEU A 45 7.66 15.32 -1.27
C LEU A 45 8.87 14.86 -0.45
N VAL A 46 10.06 15.03 -1.02
CA VAL A 46 11.32 14.66 -0.37
C VAL A 46 12.05 15.92 0.04
N ALA A 47 12.45 16.03 1.31
CA ALA A 47 13.41 17.02 1.78
C ALA A 47 14.72 16.31 2.13
N THR A 48 15.79 16.64 1.42
CA THR A 48 17.08 15.95 1.49
C THR A 48 18.21 16.94 1.65
N ASP A 49 19.17 16.63 2.51
CA ASP A 49 20.41 17.37 2.62
C ASP A 49 21.52 16.76 1.76
N ILE A 50 21.13 16.36 0.55
CA ILE A 50 21.98 15.72 -0.44
C ILE A 50 23.34 16.41 -0.59
N GLY A 51 24.39 15.60 -0.65
CA GLY A 51 25.78 16.08 -0.61
C GLY A 51 26.32 16.30 0.80
N GLY A 52 25.54 16.03 1.86
CA GLY A 52 26.02 15.95 3.24
C GLY A 52 26.82 14.67 3.48
N ASP A 53 26.20 13.54 3.13
CA ASP A 53 26.81 12.24 2.92
C ASP A 53 26.39 11.75 1.51
N ILE A 54 27.01 10.66 1.08
CA ILE A 54 26.83 10.08 -0.25
C ILE A 54 25.57 9.23 -0.35
N ASP A 55 24.98 8.84 0.78
CA ASP A 55 23.78 8.00 0.84
C ASP A 55 22.55 8.72 0.30
N ASP A 56 22.37 10.02 0.51
CA ASP A 56 21.28 10.76 -0.16
C ASP A 56 21.36 10.65 -1.69
N GLN A 57 22.57 10.65 -2.27
CA GLN A 57 22.75 10.47 -3.72
C GLN A 57 22.39 9.04 -4.15
N GLN A 58 22.77 8.03 -3.35
CA GLN A 58 22.40 6.64 -3.57
C GLN A 58 20.87 6.46 -3.49
N SER A 59 20.25 6.98 -2.43
CA SER A 59 18.81 6.96 -2.20
C SER A 59 18.03 7.74 -3.26
N MET A 60 18.55 8.88 -3.73
CA MET A 60 17.95 9.62 -4.85
C MET A 60 17.99 8.81 -6.14
N THR A 61 19.11 8.13 -6.42
CA THR A 61 19.23 7.27 -7.60
C THR A 61 18.21 6.15 -7.56
N ARG A 62 18.09 5.45 -6.42
CA ARG A 62 17.07 4.43 -6.24
C ARG A 62 15.67 5.04 -6.38
N PHE A 63 15.38 6.15 -5.72
CA PHE A 63 14.07 6.81 -5.79
C PHE A 63 13.65 7.14 -7.23
N MET A 64 14.58 7.56 -8.10
CA MET A 64 14.31 7.75 -9.53
C MET A 64 13.85 6.47 -10.24
N CYS A 65 14.41 5.31 -9.90
CA CYS A 65 13.98 4.00 -10.42
C CYS A 65 12.56 3.61 -9.99
N TYR A 66 12.06 4.14 -8.88
CA TYR A 66 10.70 3.93 -8.36
C TYR A 66 9.77 5.13 -8.58
N SER A 67 10.21 6.16 -9.31
CA SER A 67 9.43 7.38 -9.51
C SER A 67 8.08 7.14 -10.21
N ASN A 68 7.91 6.00 -10.89
CA ASN A 68 6.64 5.60 -11.45
C ASN A 68 5.58 5.20 -10.41
N GLU A 69 5.98 4.89 -9.18
CA GLU A 69 5.08 4.44 -8.10
C GLU A 69 4.46 5.61 -7.31
N PHE A 70 4.92 6.84 -7.55
CA PHE A 70 4.53 8.02 -6.79
C PHE A 70 4.12 9.21 -7.67
N ASP A 71 3.23 10.05 -7.16
CA ASP A 71 3.04 11.41 -7.65
C ASP A 71 4.03 12.32 -6.89
N ILE A 72 5.22 12.52 -7.47
CA ILE A 72 6.27 13.35 -6.85
C ILE A 72 5.87 14.82 -6.98
N GLU A 73 5.65 15.50 -5.87
CA GLU A 73 5.23 16.91 -5.83
C GLU A 73 6.32 17.87 -5.39
N GLY A 74 7.43 17.39 -4.82
CA GLY A 74 8.57 18.26 -4.50
C GLY A 74 9.85 17.50 -4.19
N LEU A 75 10.97 18.11 -4.60
CA LEU A 75 12.32 17.68 -4.25
C LEU A 75 13.05 18.89 -3.66
N ILE A 76 13.07 18.97 -2.33
CA ILE A 76 13.62 20.11 -1.60
C ILE A 76 15.05 19.82 -1.17
N ALA A 77 15.99 20.65 -1.60
CA ALA A 77 17.34 20.64 -1.06
C ALA A 77 17.35 21.42 0.26
N THR A 78 17.46 20.72 1.39
CA THR A 78 17.61 21.29 2.73
C THR A 78 19.07 21.35 3.16
N ALA A 79 19.36 22.09 4.22
CA ALA A 79 20.71 22.35 4.69
C ALA A 79 21.41 21.07 5.14
N ARG A 80 22.64 20.90 4.65
CA ARG A 80 23.58 19.87 5.13
C ARG A 80 23.96 20.13 6.57
N HIS A 81 24.32 19.07 7.29
CA HIS A 81 24.81 19.21 8.66
C HIS A 81 25.98 20.19 8.69
N SER A 82 26.05 21.07 9.69
CA SER A 82 27.02 22.17 9.74
C SER A 82 28.47 21.71 9.61
N SER A 83 28.80 20.54 10.16
CA SER A 83 30.12 19.88 10.01
C SER A 83 30.49 19.48 8.58
N LYS A 84 29.54 19.48 7.64
CA LYS A 84 29.72 19.18 6.21
C LYS A 84 29.67 20.44 5.33
N GLY A 85 29.48 21.61 5.93
CA GLY A 85 29.22 22.89 5.28
C GLY A 85 27.74 23.21 5.32
N ALA A 86 27.36 24.23 6.10
CA ALA A 86 26.00 24.72 6.22
C ALA A 86 25.57 25.46 4.94
N ASP A 87 25.23 24.69 3.91
CA ASP A 87 24.65 25.15 2.64
C ASP A 87 23.65 24.10 2.08
N ILE A 88 23.04 24.42 0.94
CA ILE A 88 22.18 23.52 0.16
C ILE A 88 22.87 23.09 -1.15
N ARG A 89 22.54 21.89 -1.66
CA ARG A 89 23.10 21.35 -2.93
C ARG A 89 22.03 20.92 -3.93
N PRO A 90 21.11 21.81 -4.35
CA PRO A 90 20.05 21.47 -5.31
C PRO A 90 20.59 20.94 -6.63
N GLN A 91 21.80 21.35 -7.05
CA GLN A 91 22.41 20.90 -8.30
C GLN A 91 22.59 19.37 -8.34
N ILE A 92 22.86 18.72 -7.20
CA ILE A 92 23.02 17.26 -7.17
C ILE A 92 21.69 16.56 -7.47
N ILE A 93 20.57 17.09 -6.98
CA ILE A 93 19.22 16.61 -7.34
C ILE A 93 18.98 16.77 -8.84
N LYS A 94 19.33 17.94 -9.39
CA LYS A 94 19.17 18.24 -10.82
C LYS A 94 20.04 17.35 -11.71
N ASP A 95 21.24 16.99 -11.25
CA ASP A 95 22.14 16.07 -11.95
C ASP A 95 21.57 14.64 -11.95
N ALA A 96 21.01 14.18 -10.83
CA ALA A 96 20.31 12.91 -10.73
C ALA A 96 19.11 12.85 -11.70
N ILE A 97 18.29 13.91 -11.75
CA ILE A 97 17.15 14.02 -12.68
C ILE A 97 17.62 14.04 -14.14
N THR A 98 18.76 14.68 -14.42
CA THR A 98 19.36 14.69 -15.76
C THR A 98 19.82 13.30 -16.17
N ALA A 99 20.44 12.54 -15.26
CA ALA A 99 20.81 11.14 -15.49
C ALA A 99 19.58 10.26 -15.71
N TYR A 100 18.55 10.41 -14.86
CA TYR A 100 17.25 9.76 -15.01
C TYR A 100 16.60 10.05 -16.36
N GLY A 101 16.59 11.30 -16.81
CA GLY A 101 15.98 11.70 -18.08
C GLY A 101 16.58 10.97 -19.30
N LYS A 102 17.86 10.59 -19.23
CA LYS A 102 18.54 9.82 -20.29
C LYS A 102 18.10 8.36 -20.35
N VAL A 103 17.70 7.76 -19.22
CA VAL A 103 17.26 6.35 -19.14
C VAL A 103 15.74 6.19 -19.13
N ARG A 104 14.99 7.27 -18.89
CA ARG A 104 13.52 7.28 -18.85
C ARG A 104 12.86 6.66 -20.10
N PRO A 105 13.33 6.87 -21.35
CA PRO A 105 12.74 6.22 -22.51
C PRO A 105 12.74 4.69 -22.40
N ASN A 106 13.80 4.11 -21.83
CA ASN A 106 13.88 2.66 -21.60
C ASN A 106 12.97 2.25 -20.43
N LEU A 107 12.98 2.97 -19.31
CA LEU A 107 12.09 2.71 -18.17
C LEU A 107 10.61 2.63 -18.58
N LEU A 108 10.18 3.49 -19.51
CA LEU A 108 8.82 3.50 -20.05
C LEU A 108 8.46 2.27 -20.89
N LEU A 109 9.43 1.50 -21.37
CA LEU A 109 9.18 0.21 -22.01
C LEU A 109 8.67 -0.81 -21.00
N HIS A 110 9.14 -0.72 -19.75
CA HIS A 110 8.89 -1.70 -18.68
C HIS A 110 7.64 -1.38 -17.88
N LYS A 111 7.41 -0.10 -17.56
CA LYS A 111 6.23 0.31 -16.81
C LYS A 111 5.82 1.74 -17.15
N SER A 112 4.52 1.98 -17.22
CA SER A 112 3.97 3.32 -17.40
C SER A 112 4.16 4.19 -16.15
N GLY A 113 3.94 5.49 -16.29
CA GLY A 113 3.80 6.39 -15.14
C GLY A 113 5.09 7.02 -14.62
N TYR A 114 6.23 6.80 -15.26
CA TYR A 114 7.48 7.53 -14.99
C TYR A 114 7.33 9.03 -15.34
N PRO A 115 7.53 9.97 -14.39
CA PRO A 115 7.38 11.42 -14.61
C PRO A 115 8.42 11.96 -15.60
N THR A 116 8.13 13.06 -16.30
CA THR A 116 9.12 13.67 -17.20
C THR A 116 10.26 14.32 -16.41
N ALA A 117 11.48 14.32 -16.97
CA ALA A 117 12.61 14.97 -16.34
C ALA A 117 12.36 16.49 -16.20
N GLU A 118 11.71 17.11 -17.20
CA GLU A 118 11.33 18.52 -17.18
C GLU A 118 10.40 18.84 -16.01
N TYR A 119 9.42 17.98 -15.74
CA TYR A 119 8.53 18.13 -14.59
C TYR A 119 9.31 18.01 -13.28
N LEU A 120 10.13 16.97 -13.12
CA LEU A 120 10.94 16.78 -11.92
C LEU A 120 11.88 17.96 -11.66
N GLN A 121 12.51 18.52 -12.70
CA GLN A 121 13.34 19.73 -12.58
C GLN A 121 12.54 20.93 -12.07
N SER A 122 11.29 21.10 -12.51
CA SER A 122 10.44 22.24 -12.15
C SER A 122 10.02 22.26 -10.68
N ILE A 123 10.02 21.09 -10.04
CA ILE A 123 9.63 20.90 -8.63
C ILE A 123 10.84 20.75 -7.69
N VAL A 124 12.07 20.97 -8.19
CA VAL A 124 13.24 21.14 -7.32
C VAL A 124 13.15 22.51 -6.65
N LYS A 125 13.23 22.54 -5.32
CA LYS A 125 13.10 23.77 -4.52
C LYS A 125 14.28 23.95 -3.59
N ASN A 126 14.66 25.21 -3.39
CA ASN A 126 15.71 25.56 -2.46
C ASN A 126 15.14 25.76 -1.04
N GLY A 127 15.68 25.01 -0.08
CA GLY A 127 15.49 25.25 1.34
C GLY A 127 16.38 26.36 1.88
N HIS A 128 16.46 26.44 3.21
CA HIS A 128 17.32 27.40 3.89
C HIS A 128 18.78 26.88 3.86
N PRO A 129 19.81 27.72 3.68
CA PRO A 129 21.20 27.27 3.69
C PRO A 129 21.70 26.80 5.06
N ALA A 130 21.00 27.16 6.13
CA ALA A 130 21.33 26.76 7.50
C ALA A 130 20.18 25.96 8.13
N ARG A 131 20.53 24.88 8.84
CA ARG A 131 19.59 24.14 9.70
C ARG A 131 19.09 25.05 10.82
N ASP A 132 17.99 24.65 11.45
CA ASP A 132 17.41 25.31 12.64
C ASP A 132 16.96 26.77 12.42
N SER A 133 16.89 27.18 11.16
CA SER A 133 16.45 28.51 10.74
C SER A 133 14.97 28.47 10.42
N PHE A 134 14.15 28.48 11.46
CA PHE A 134 12.68 28.53 11.35
C PHE A 134 12.09 29.33 12.52
N GLY A 135 10.81 29.69 12.42
CA GLY A 135 10.07 30.31 13.53
C GLY A 135 9.86 31.82 13.43
N ASN A 136 10.17 32.44 12.29
CA ASN A 136 9.81 33.82 11.98
C ASN A 136 9.77 34.04 10.44
N ASP A 137 9.27 35.21 10.00
CA ASP A 137 9.06 35.49 8.58
C ASP A 137 10.34 35.63 7.75
N THR A 138 11.49 35.92 8.38
CA THR A 138 12.77 36.06 7.67
C THR A 138 13.34 34.72 7.21
N PHE A 139 12.81 33.61 7.73
CA PHE A 139 13.23 32.26 7.40
C PHE A 139 12.36 31.57 6.33
N ASN A 140 11.39 32.28 5.75
CA ASN A 140 10.63 31.76 4.62
C ASN A 140 11.56 31.46 3.43
N THR A 141 11.37 30.29 2.81
CA THR A 141 12.14 29.82 1.66
C THR A 141 11.22 29.35 0.54
N GLU A 142 11.79 29.17 -0.66
CA GLU A 142 11.08 28.51 -1.76
C GLU A 142 10.55 27.14 -1.33
N GLY A 143 11.37 26.36 -0.60
CA GLY A 143 10.99 25.05 -0.07
C GLY A 143 9.83 25.10 0.93
N SER A 144 9.88 25.97 1.94
CA SER A 144 8.81 26.06 2.94
C SER A 144 7.48 26.53 2.34
N ASP A 145 7.52 27.50 1.43
CA ASP A 145 6.31 27.99 0.75
C ASP A 145 5.75 26.93 -0.22
N TRP A 146 6.63 26.16 -0.86
CA TRP A 146 6.21 25.03 -1.71
C TRP A 146 5.52 23.92 -0.94
N ILE A 147 6.01 23.58 0.27
CA ILE A 147 5.32 22.62 1.15
C ILE A 147 3.88 23.09 1.43
N ILE A 148 3.69 24.38 1.75
CA ILE A 148 2.36 24.93 2.01
C ILE A 148 1.48 24.76 0.77
N SER A 149 1.98 25.14 -0.40
CA SER A 149 1.26 25.01 -1.68
C SER A 149 0.85 23.56 -1.97
N CYS A 150 1.75 22.60 -1.78
CA CYS A 150 1.44 21.18 -2.02
C CYS A 150 0.40 20.67 -1.01
N VAL A 151 0.51 21.02 0.27
CA VAL A 151 -0.48 20.60 1.27
C VAL A 151 -1.84 21.24 1.03
N ASP A 152 -1.90 22.49 0.56
CA ASP A 152 -3.15 23.20 0.29
C ASP A 152 -3.85 22.77 -1.00
N LYS A 153 -3.13 22.12 -1.93
CA LYS A 153 -3.71 21.60 -3.17
C LYS A 153 -5.01 20.84 -2.89
N GLU A 154 -6.03 21.12 -3.71
CA GLU A 154 -7.35 20.46 -3.68
C GLU A 154 -7.24 19.02 -4.21
N ASP A 155 -6.63 18.18 -3.38
CA ASP A 155 -6.44 16.75 -3.54
C ASP A 155 -6.75 16.09 -2.20
N THR A 156 -7.60 15.06 -2.22
CA THR A 156 -8.08 14.38 -1.01
C THR A 156 -7.04 13.43 -0.43
N ARG A 157 -6.01 13.06 -1.20
CA ARG A 157 -4.89 12.24 -0.73
C ARG A 157 -3.98 13.07 0.16
N PRO A 158 -3.51 12.52 1.31
CA PRO A 158 -2.50 13.21 2.11
C PRO A 158 -1.20 13.36 1.32
N LEU A 159 -0.46 14.43 1.63
CA LEU A 159 0.91 14.61 1.17
C LEU A 159 1.85 13.84 2.10
N ILE A 160 2.61 12.91 1.52
CA ILE A 160 3.73 12.28 2.18
C ILE A 160 4.92 13.24 2.15
N ILE A 161 5.54 13.46 3.30
CA ILE A 161 6.80 14.20 3.40
C ILE A 161 7.84 13.26 4.01
N THR A 162 8.92 13.00 3.28
CA THR A 162 10.06 12.23 3.78
C THR A 162 11.23 13.17 4.04
N LEU A 163 11.72 13.18 5.28
CA LEU A 163 12.90 13.95 5.68
C LEU A 163 14.11 13.01 5.70
N TRP A 164 14.94 13.15 4.68
CA TRP A 164 16.25 12.47 4.59
C TRP A 164 17.31 13.25 5.37
N GLY A 165 17.15 14.57 5.45
CA GLY A 165 17.95 15.45 6.29
C GLY A 165 17.18 16.01 7.49
N GLY A 166 17.25 17.33 7.68
CA GLY A 166 16.54 18.07 8.71
C GLY A 166 15.08 18.39 8.38
N ALA A 167 14.33 18.84 9.39
CA ALA A 167 12.93 19.28 9.27
C ALA A 167 12.78 20.80 9.08
N THR A 168 13.86 21.56 8.92
CA THR A 168 13.87 23.03 8.88
C THR A 168 12.74 23.64 8.01
N GLU A 169 12.58 23.17 6.76
CA GLU A 169 11.56 23.72 5.84
C GLU A 169 10.13 23.34 6.25
N LEU A 170 9.94 22.12 6.77
CA LEU A 170 8.63 21.70 7.26
C LEU A 170 8.27 22.44 8.56
N ALA A 171 9.22 22.62 9.47
CA ALA A 171 9.03 23.39 10.69
C ALA A 171 8.67 24.85 10.36
N GLN A 172 9.35 25.47 9.38
CA GLN A 172 9.01 26.82 8.92
C GLN A 172 7.62 26.88 8.26
N ALA A 173 7.28 25.92 7.41
CA ALA A 173 5.96 25.85 6.77
C ALA A 173 4.84 25.74 7.81
N VAL A 174 5.00 24.82 8.77
CA VAL A 174 4.05 24.61 9.87
C VAL A 174 3.98 25.83 10.78
N TRP A 175 5.11 26.47 11.09
CA TRP A 175 5.14 27.73 11.84
C TRP A 175 4.32 28.82 11.14
N LYS A 176 4.57 29.06 9.85
CA LYS A 176 3.86 30.09 9.07
C LYS A 176 2.36 29.83 9.03
N VAL A 177 1.94 28.60 8.77
CA VAL A 177 0.51 28.25 8.78
C VAL A 177 -0.10 28.44 10.16
N LYS A 178 0.59 28.02 11.22
CA LYS A 178 0.13 28.17 12.61
C LYS A 178 -0.04 29.62 13.05
N THR A 179 0.81 30.54 12.57
CA THR A 179 0.77 31.96 12.95
C THR A 179 -0.16 32.79 12.08
N THR A 180 -0.44 32.37 10.85
CA THR A 180 -1.21 33.16 9.87
C THR A 180 -2.65 32.67 9.66
N ARG A 181 -2.97 31.43 10.03
CA ARG A 181 -4.31 30.84 9.83
C ARG A 181 -5.04 30.59 11.15
N THR A 182 -6.34 30.37 11.06
CA THR A 182 -7.15 29.95 12.20
C THR A 182 -6.75 28.55 12.68
N THR A 183 -7.09 28.20 13.92
CA THR A 183 -6.83 26.86 14.48
C THR A 183 -7.46 25.74 13.65
N ALA A 184 -8.67 25.95 13.11
CA ALA A 184 -9.35 24.95 12.29
C ALA A 184 -8.63 24.72 10.94
N GLU A 185 -8.14 25.79 10.32
CA GLU A 185 -7.35 25.70 9.09
C GLU A 185 -5.98 25.05 9.32
N PHE A 186 -5.33 25.35 10.45
CA PHE A 186 -4.09 24.69 10.87
C PHE A 186 -4.30 23.19 11.12
N ASP A 187 -5.34 22.81 11.86
CA ASP A 187 -5.68 21.41 12.12
C ASP A 187 -6.00 20.67 10.81
N LYS A 188 -6.71 21.31 9.87
CA LYS A 188 -6.94 20.77 8.52
C LYS A 188 -5.62 20.60 7.78
N PHE A 189 -4.74 21.59 7.80
CA PHE A 189 -3.43 21.55 7.14
C PHE A 189 -2.57 20.37 7.63
N ILE A 190 -2.37 20.22 8.94
CA ILE A 190 -1.55 19.12 9.49
C ILE A 190 -2.19 17.75 9.29
N SER A 191 -3.53 17.65 9.26
CA SER A 191 -4.23 16.38 9.02
C SER A 191 -3.96 15.81 7.62
N LYS A 192 -3.60 16.67 6.65
CA LYS A 192 -3.25 16.30 5.28
C LYS A 192 -1.80 15.83 5.13
N ILE A 193 -0.99 15.82 6.18
CA ILE A 193 0.43 15.44 6.10
C ILE A 193 0.66 14.05 6.71
N ARG A 194 1.49 13.24 6.05
CA ARG A 194 2.08 12.02 6.61
C ARG A 194 3.59 12.15 6.58
N LEU A 195 4.23 12.18 7.75
CA LEU A 195 5.66 12.43 7.88
C LEU A 195 6.43 11.13 8.16
N TYR A 196 7.53 10.91 7.43
CA TYR A 196 8.58 9.97 7.82
C TYR A 196 9.89 10.73 7.98
N SER A 197 10.51 10.65 9.16
CA SER A 197 11.76 11.36 9.46
C SER A 197 12.88 10.38 9.79
N ILE A 198 13.96 10.45 9.01
CA ILE A 198 15.21 9.73 9.28
C ILE A 198 15.93 10.46 10.41
N ASN A 199 15.77 9.94 11.63
CA ASN A 199 16.35 10.51 12.84
C ASN A 199 15.84 11.94 13.14
N LYS A 200 16.38 12.53 14.22
CA LYS A 200 16.24 13.95 14.55
C LYS A 200 17.53 14.67 14.14
N GLN A 201 17.60 15.07 12.87
CA GLN A 201 18.85 15.64 12.33
C GLN A 201 18.97 17.15 12.55
N ASP A 202 17.90 17.81 12.96
CA ASP A 202 17.88 19.19 13.40
C ASP A 202 16.82 19.36 14.51
N THR A 203 16.74 20.55 15.10
CA THR A 203 15.78 20.90 16.15
C THR A 203 14.35 21.06 15.63
N GLY A 204 14.15 21.08 14.31
CA GLY A 204 12.85 21.22 13.67
C GLY A 204 11.91 20.06 14.00
N VAL A 205 12.43 18.83 14.10
CA VAL A 205 11.62 17.67 14.50
C VAL A 205 11.10 17.82 15.94
N ASP A 206 11.94 18.25 16.87
CA ASP A 206 11.53 18.49 18.26
C ASP A 206 10.53 19.64 18.37
N TRP A 207 10.72 20.68 17.55
CA TRP A 207 9.77 21.78 17.45
C TRP A 207 8.41 21.31 16.93
N LEU A 208 8.38 20.47 15.89
CA LEU A 208 7.15 19.89 15.32
C LEU A 208 6.42 19.00 16.33
N LEU A 209 7.14 18.14 17.06
CA LEU A 209 6.58 17.31 18.14
C LEU A 209 5.85 18.15 19.20
N THR A 210 6.40 19.33 19.51
CA THR A 210 5.83 20.24 20.50
C THR A 210 4.67 21.08 19.93
N ASN A 211 4.78 21.52 18.67
CA ASN A 211 3.90 22.53 18.09
C ASN A 211 2.79 22.01 17.18
N ALA A 212 2.90 20.77 16.71
CA ALA A 212 1.92 20.09 15.86
C ALA A 212 1.68 18.65 16.36
N PRO A 213 1.17 18.45 17.59
CA PRO A 213 1.05 17.11 18.21
C PRO A 213 0.04 16.18 17.49
N LYS A 214 -0.78 16.71 16.58
CA LYS A 214 -1.70 15.94 15.72
C LYS A 214 -1.09 15.60 14.34
N LEU A 215 0.16 15.97 14.08
CA LEU A 215 0.87 15.60 12.86
C LEU A 215 1.23 14.11 12.93
N PHE A 216 0.71 13.31 11.99
CA PHE A 216 1.11 11.90 11.87
C PHE A 216 2.58 11.81 11.48
N MET A 217 3.38 11.15 12.32
CA MET A 217 4.82 11.01 12.17
C MET A 217 5.30 9.59 12.49
N VAL A 218 6.06 9.03 11.55
CA VAL A 218 6.98 7.92 11.77
C VAL A 218 8.38 8.52 11.98
N LEU A 219 8.97 8.26 13.14
CA LEU A 219 10.27 8.83 13.51
C LEU A 219 11.24 7.72 13.93
N THR A 220 12.41 7.67 13.30
CA THR A 220 13.42 6.63 13.55
C THR A 220 14.59 7.18 14.38
N TYR A 221 14.47 7.17 15.71
CA TYR A 221 15.37 7.95 16.59
C TYR A 221 15.83 7.20 17.85
N ASN A 222 15.43 5.94 18.03
CA ASN A 222 15.89 5.15 19.16
C ASN A 222 17.40 4.86 19.09
N GLU A 223 17.95 4.25 20.14
CA GLU A 223 19.36 3.85 20.18
C GLU A 223 19.71 2.95 18.98
N GLU A 224 18.92 1.89 18.81
CA GLU A 224 18.94 1.02 17.64
C GLU A 224 17.91 1.48 16.61
N LYS A 225 18.38 2.03 15.48
CA LYS A 225 17.54 2.72 14.49
C LYS A 225 17.17 1.79 13.34
N VAL A 226 15.89 1.72 13.01
CA VAL A 226 15.31 0.89 11.94
C VAL A 226 16.02 1.11 10.61
N PHE A 227 16.21 2.38 10.21
CA PHE A 227 16.77 2.70 8.89
C PHE A 227 18.18 2.18 8.67
N THR A 228 18.95 1.99 9.75
CA THR A 228 20.31 1.44 9.64
C THR A 228 20.32 -0.03 9.19
N GLY A 229 19.19 -0.72 9.29
CA GLY A 229 19.01 -2.04 8.66
C GLY A 229 19.15 -2.01 7.13
N MET A 230 19.12 -0.84 6.48
CA MET A 230 19.45 -0.75 5.06
C MET A 230 20.88 -1.21 4.77
N HIS A 231 21.84 -0.89 5.66
CA HIS A 231 23.27 -1.13 5.43
C HIS A 231 24.02 -1.90 6.55
N MET A 232 23.35 -2.17 7.68
CA MET A 232 23.91 -2.95 8.79
C MET A 232 23.22 -4.31 8.94
N SER A 233 23.93 -5.26 9.56
CA SER A 233 23.45 -6.62 9.84
C SER A 233 22.90 -7.36 8.60
N GLY A 234 22.21 -8.49 8.78
CA GLY A 234 21.62 -9.27 7.69
C GLY A 234 22.65 -9.80 6.67
N ASP A 235 22.18 -10.11 5.46
CA ASP A 235 23.08 -10.50 4.36
C ASP A 235 23.82 -9.28 3.80
N GLN A 236 25.09 -9.13 4.16
CA GLN A 236 25.92 -8.01 3.74
C GLN A 236 26.63 -8.23 2.40
N THR A 237 26.50 -9.42 1.78
CA THR A 237 27.08 -9.69 0.46
C THR A 237 26.43 -8.82 -0.63
N LEU A 238 25.14 -8.52 -0.46
CA LEU A 238 24.31 -7.66 -1.30
C LEU A 238 24.57 -6.15 -1.14
N LEU A 239 25.59 -5.79 -0.36
CA LEU A 239 25.98 -4.39 -0.11
C LEU A 239 27.42 -4.11 -0.54
N THR A 240 28.11 -5.11 -1.09
CA THR A 240 29.53 -5.02 -1.46
C THR A 240 29.73 -4.19 -2.72
N ASP A 241 30.94 -3.64 -2.88
CA ASP A 241 31.34 -2.98 -4.13
C ASP A 241 31.17 -3.88 -5.35
N THR A 242 31.43 -5.19 -5.22
CA THR A 242 31.19 -6.17 -6.29
C THR A 242 29.73 -6.19 -6.69
N TRP A 243 28.83 -6.33 -5.72
CA TRP A 243 27.39 -6.35 -6.00
C TRP A 243 26.92 -5.02 -6.62
N ILE A 244 27.37 -3.87 -6.09
CA ILE A 244 27.02 -2.55 -6.63
C ILE A 244 27.52 -2.41 -8.09
N ASN A 245 28.76 -2.77 -8.36
CA ASN A 245 29.33 -2.71 -9.70
C ASN A 245 28.54 -3.54 -10.69
N GLU A 246 28.24 -4.79 -10.33
CA GLU A 246 27.59 -5.76 -11.20
C GLU A 246 26.11 -5.47 -11.44
N ASN A 247 25.41 -4.87 -10.47
CA ASN A 247 23.94 -4.77 -10.51
C ASN A 247 23.42 -3.33 -10.65
N LEU A 248 24.23 -2.32 -10.33
CA LEU A 248 23.78 -0.93 -10.30
C LEU A 248 24.58 -0.02 -11.22
N ASN A 249 25.89 -0.18 -11.27
CA ASN A 249 26.77 0.83 -11.85
C ASN A 249 27.23 0.49 -13.28
N ILE A 250 27.93 -0.64 -13.45
CA ILE A 250 28.56 -0.98 -14.71
C ILE A 250 27.51 -1.52 -15.67
N GLY A 251 27.29 -0.82 -16.79
CA GLY A 251 26.37 -1.26 -17.83
C GLY A 251 24.91 -0.82 -17.66
N HIS A 252 24.55 -0.09 -16.60
CA HIS A 252 23.17 0.33 -16.31
C HIS A 252 22.87 1.80 -16.64
N GLY A 253 23.53 2.32 -17.68
CA GLY A 253 23.23 3.63 -18.26
C GLY A 253 23.62 4.82 -17.39
N ALA A 254 23.06 5.99 -17.71
CA ALA A 254 23.45 7.26 -17.08
C ALA A 254 23.10 7.32 -15.59
N LEU A 255 22.02 6.65 -15.18
CA LEU A 255 21.60 6.61 -13.78
C LEU A 255 22.53 5.70 -12.96
N GLY A 256 22.96 4.56 -13.52
CA GLY A 256 23.98 3.71 -12.91
C GLY A 256 25.33 4.41 -12.77
N ALA A 257 25.75 5.18 -13.77
CA ALA A 257 26.97 5.99 -13.70
C ALA A 257 26.89 7.14 -12.67
N PHE A 258 25.68 7.61 -12.33
CA PHE A 258 25.45 8.61 -11.30
C PHE A 258 25.50 8.00 -9.88
N TYR A 259 25.14 6.71 -9.74
CA TYR A 259 25.15 6.02 -8.45
C TYR A 259 26.58 6.00 -7.87
N PRO A 260 26.82 6.62 -6.71
CA PRO A 260 28.20 6.78 -6.24
C PRO A 260 28.75 5.57 -5.46
N HIS A 261 30.04 5.29 -5.66
CA HIS A 261 30.82 4.23 -5.01
C HIS A 261 31.61 4.72 -3.78
N ASN A 262 31.04 5.40 -2.78
CA ASN A 262 31.90 5.82 -1.66
C ASN A 262 31.23 6.29 -0.36
N THR A 263 30.91 5.41 0.59
CA THR A 263 30.93 5.84 1.99
C THR A 263 32.35 5.74 2.52
N ALA A 264 33.09 6.85 2.53
CA ALA A 264 34.44 6.91 3.11
C ALA A 264 34.49 6.50 4.61
N MET A 265 33.33 6.29 5.25
CA MET A 265 33.20 5.95 6.67
C MET A 265 32.99 4.46 6.98
N LEU A 266 32.82 3.60 5.97
CA LEU A 266 32.68 2.15 6.16
C LEU A 266 33.83 1.45 5.42
N ALA A 267 34.77 0.87 6.17
CA ALA A 267 35.74 -0.07 5.64
C ALA A 267 35.30 -1.49 6.02
N PRO A 268 35.08 -2.41 5.06
CA PRO A 268 35.16 -2.22 3.60
C PRO A 268 34.00 -1.35 3.06
N LYS A 269 34.22 -0.73 1.89
CA LYS A 269 33.24 0.11 1.18
C LYS A 269 31.95 -0.66 0.91
N ARG A 270 30.81 -0.02 1.20
CA ARG A 270 29.48 -0.64 1.07
C ARG A 270 28.41 0.39 0.69
N LEU A 271 27.30 -0.14 0.17
CA LEU A 271 26.04 0.57 0.03
C LEU A 271 25.55 1.03 1.41
N LYS A 272 25.10 2.30 1.52
CA LYS A 272 24.55 2.85 2.77
C LYS A 272 23.07 3.18 2.68
N GLU A 273 22.68 4.03 1.73
CA GLU A 273 21.28 4.42 1.47
C GLU A 273 20.45 4.63 2.75
N GLY A 274 20.99 5.36 3.73
CA GLY A 274 20.37 5.54 5.05
C GLY A 274 18.92 6.06 4.98
N ASP A 275 18.59 6.78 3.91
CA ASP A 275 17.32 7.48 3.74
C ASP A 275 16.28 6.72 2.92
N THR A 276 16.71 5.71 2.18
CA THR A 276 15.83 4.86 1.36
C THR A 276 14.65 4.25 2.15
N PRO A 277 14.82 3.82 3.41
CA PRO A 277 13.71 3.39 4.26
C PRO A 277 12.53 4.37 4.34
N ALA A 278 12.76 5.69 4.19
CA ALA A 278 11.72 6.70 4.29
C ALA A 278 10.67 6.61 3.17
N PHE A 279 11.09 6.38 1.93
CA PHE A 279 10.13 6.17 0.83
C PHE A 279 9.73 4.70 0.70
N PHE A 280 10.59 3.76 1.11
CA PHE A 280 10.26 2.33 1.17
C PHE A 280 9.08 2.02 2.09
N TYR A 281 8.91 2.80 3.16
CA TYR A 281 7.76 2.68 4.05
C TYR A 281 6.43 2.83 3.28
N PHE A 282 6.32 3.87 2.45
CA PHE A 282 5.13 4.12 1.64
C PHE A 282 5.07 3.24 0.39
N LEU A 283 6.22 2.91 -0.22
CA LEU A 283 6.29 1.95 -1.31
C LEU A 283 5.74 0.58 -0.91
N SER A 284 5.95 0.17 0.35
CA SER A 284 5.46 -1.11 0.87
C SER A 284 3.93 -1.24 0.79
N ASP A 285 3.21 -0.13 0.86
CA ASP A 285 1.75 -0.08 0.63
C ASP A 285 1.43 -0.32 -0.85
N VAL A 286 2.10 0.44 -1.73
CA VAL A 286 1.91 0.36 -3.20
C VAL A 286 2.17 -1.06 -3.74
N ILE A 287 3.18 -1.75 -3.23
CA ILE A 287 3.52 -3.12 -3.66
C ILE A 287 2.69 -4.21 -2.95
N GLY A 288 1.75 -3.84 -2.08
CA GLY A 288 0.84 -4.76 -1.39
C GLY A 288 1.44 -5.50 -0.19
N LEU A 289 2.61 -5.08 0.30
CA LEU A 289 3.30 -5.69 1.44
C LEU A 289 2.78 -5.16 2.79
N SER A 290 2.35 -3.90 2.85
CA SER A 290 1.94 -3.21 4.08
C SER A 290 0.77 -2.26 3.80
N ASP A 291 0.43 -1.43 4.78
CA ASP A 291 -0.48 -0.27 4.69
C ASP A 291 0.18 0.89 5.43
N ALA A 292 0.36 2.03 4.75
CA ALA A 292 1.06 3.18 5.31
C ALA A 292 0.27 3.92 6.43
N THR A 293 -0.99 3.56 6.65
CA THR A 293 -1.78 4.02 7.81
C THR A 293 -1.55 3.16 9.06
N HIS A 294 -0.86 2.03 8.91
CA HIS A 294 -0.55 1.08 9.98
C HIS A 294 0.96 0.85 10.12
N PRO A 295 1.74 1.77 10.73
CA PRO A 295 3.19 1.64 10.89
C PRO A 295 3.66 0.35 11.60
N ASN A 296 2.79 -0.27 12.39
CA ASN A 296 3.08 -1.55 13.05
C ASN A 296 3.03 -2.77 12.13
N TRP A 297 2.59 -2.65 10.87
CA TRP A 297 2.49 -3.80 9.97
C TRP A 297 3.83 -4.23 9.39
N GLY A 298 4.77 -3.29 9.27
CA GLY A 298 6.12 -3.58 8.78
C GLY A 298 6.19 -3.76 7.26
N GLY A 299 7.30 -3.33 6.67
CA GLY A 299 7.61 -3.50 5.26
C GLY A 299 9.07 -3.16 4.99
N TRP A 300 9.41 -2.83 3.74
CA TRP A 300 10.78 -2.49 3.34
C TRP A 300 11.32 -1.26 4.09
N GLY A 301 10.45 -0.34 4.51
CA GLY A 301 10.82 0.83 5.32
C GLY A 301 10.92 0.57 6.83
N GLY A 302 10.72 -0.68 7.25
CA GLY A 302 10.73 -1.10 8.64
C GLY A 302 9.35 -1.19 9.29
N ARG A 303 9.33 -1.44 10.60
CA ARG A 303 8.14 -1.60 11.44
C ARG A 303 8.25 -0.72 12.67
N PHE A 304 7.11 -0.20 13.14
CA PHE A 304 7.07 0.81 14.20
C PHE A 304 6.04 0.48 15.29
N ILE A 305 6.32 0.92 16.51
CA ILE A 305 5.40 0.85 17.64
C ILE A 305 4.78 2.22 17.92
N LYS A 306 3.53 2.21 18.37
CA LYS A 306 2.76 3.42 18.67
C LYS A 306 3.25 4.05 19.98
N ILE A 307 3.60 5.34 19.94
CA ILE A 307 3.90 6.15 21.13
C ILE A 307 2.69 7.00 21.52
N SER A 308 1.99 7.57 20.53
CA SER A 308 0.73 8.29 20.70
C SER A 308 -0.16 8.07 19.47
N ASP A 309 -1.34 8.69 19.41
CA ASP A 309 -2.23 8.59 18.25
C ASP A 309 -1.60 9.02 16.92
N TYR A 310 -0.58 9.87 16.98
CA TYR A 310 0.05 10.43 15.80
C TYR A 310 1.56 10.15 15.72
N LEU A 311 2.18 9.57 16.75
CA LEU A 311 3.63 9.34 16.80
C LEU A 311 3.96 7.85 16.87
N TRP A 312 4.88 7.42 16.01
CA TRP A 312 5.38 6.05 15.92
C TRP A 312 6.91 6.05 15.95
N THR A 313 7.51 5.04 16.62
CA THR A 313 8.97 4.87 16.74
C THR A 313 9.42 3.46 16.42
N ASP A 314 10.73 3.25 16.32
CA ASP A 314 11.40 2.00 15.96
C ASP A 314 10.84 0.77 16.72
N ALA A 315 10.36 -0.24 16.00
CA ALA A 315 10.04 -1.55 16.55
C ALA A 315 11.21 -2.53 16.36
N LYS A 316 11.11 -3.74 16.91
CA LYS A 316 12.08 -4.83 16.73
C LYS A 316 11.42 -6.09 16.19
N ASP A 317 12.07 -6.75 15.24
CA ASP A 317 11.64 -8.04 14.72
C ASP A 317 12.62 -9.13 15.14
N THR A 318 12.12 -10.36 15.26
CA THR A 318 12.91 -11.56 15.50
C THR A 318 12.99 -12.39 14.21
N VAL A 319 14.19 -12.50 13.64
CA VAL A 319 14.42 -13.27 12.41
C VAL A 319 15.37 -14.42 12.69
N TYR A 320 15.01 -15.61 12.25
CA TYR A 320 15.88 -16.78 12.34
C TYR A 320 16.87 -16.79 11.16
N LEU A 321 18.17 -16.84 11.48
CA LEU A 321 19.25 -17.02 10.53
C LEU A 321 19.88 -18.39 10.75
N ALA A 322 20.02 -19.22 9.71
CA ALA A 322 20.48 -20.60 9.83
C ALA A 322 21.81 -20.76 10.60
N ASN A 323 22.74 -19.81 10.45
CA ASN A 323 24.08 -19.86 11.05
C ASN A 323 24.20 -19.09 12.38
N VAL A 324 23.15 -18.39 12.84
CA VAL A 324 23.19 -17.51 14.03
C VAL A 324 22.08 -17.84 15.02
N GLY A 325 20.94 -18.36 14.57
CA GLY A 325 19.73 -18.51 15.36
C GLY A 325 18.82 -17.28 15.27
N ASN A 326 18.02 -17.05 16.31
CA ASN A 326 17.10 -15.91 16.36
C ASN A 326 17.86 -14.61 16.65
N VAL A 327 17.74 -13.63 15.76
CA VAL A 327 18.27 -12.28 15.92
C VAL A 327 17.10 -11.33 16.13
N THR A 328 17.09 -10.60 17.25
CA THR A 328 16.04 -9.61 17.56
C THR A 328 16.61 -8.20 17.56
N THR A 329 16.29 -7.41 16.54
CA THR A 329 16.85 -6.07 16.33
C THR A 329 15.85 -5.15 15.65
N ALA A 330 16.01 -3.83 15.83
CA ALA A 330 15.25 -2.86 15.03
C ALA A 330 15.65 -2.92 13.55
N GLN A 331 16.93 -3.19 13.29
CA GLN A 331 17.48 -3.36 11.94
C GLN A 331 16.82 -4.54 11.20
N ALA A 332 16.43 -5.61 11.92
CA ALA A 332 15.78 -6.79 11.33
C ALA A 332 14.44 -6.45 10.67
N THR A 333 13.78 -5.38 11.09
CA THR A 333 12.53 -4.93 10.45
C THR A 333 12.75 -4.50 8.99
N VAL A 334 13.99 -4.13 8.60
CA VAL A 334 14.38 -3.74 7.24
C VAL A 334 15.17 -4.84 6.56
N TRP A 335 16.31 -5.29 7.12
CA TRP A 335 17.23 -6.17 6.39
C TRP A 335 16.65 -7.55 6.08
N ARG A 336 15.59 -7.97 6.77
CA ARG A 336 14.88 -9.22 6.46
C ARG A 336 14.34 -9.26 5.03
N TRP A 337 14.09 -8.09 4.44
CA TRP A 337 13.59 -7.93 3.08
C TRP A 337 14.70 -7.65 2.06
N ARG A 338 15.97 -7.57 2.49
CA ARG A 338 17.09 -7.11 1.65
C ARG A 338 17.29 -7.90 0.37
N PRO A 339 17.28 -9.25 0.36
CA PRO A 339 17.39 -9.98 -0.89
C PRO A 339 16.31 -9.58 -1.90
N GLU A 340 15.12 -9.22 -1.42
CA GLU A 340 13.96 -8.93 -2.24
C GLU A 340 14.06 -7.51 -2.83
N TYR A 341 14.31 -6.49 -1.99
CA TYR A 341 14.44 -5.11 -2.49
C TYR A 341 15.75 -4.84 -3.24
N GLN A 342 16.79 -5.65 -3.05
CA GLN A 342 18.04 -5.55 -3.82
C GLN A 342 17.88 -6.14 -5.22
N ASN A 343 17.20 -7.29 -5.34
CA ASN A 343 16.85 -7.84 -6.64
C ASN A 343 15.91 -6.91 -7.43
N ASP A 344 14.93 -6.31 -6.75
CA ASP A 344 14.02 -5.34 -7.37
C ASP A 344 14.78 -4.12 -7.92
N PHE A 345 15.75 -3.60 -7.15
CA PHE A 345 16.58 -2.51 -7.63
C PHE A 345 17.48 -2.91 -8.80
N ALA A 346 18.12 -4.08 -8.74
CA ALA A 346 18.94 -4.60 -9.83
C ALA A 346 18.13 -4.76 -11.13
N ALA A 347 16.91 -5.31 -11.06
CA ALA A 347 16.01 -5.41 -12.21
C ALA A 347 15.62 -4.02 -12.77
N ARG A 348 15.33 -3.04 -11.91
CA ARG A 348 15.04 -1.67 -12.36
C ARG A 348 16.25 -0.95 -12.95
N MET A 349 17.47 -1.32 -12.53
CA MET A 349 18.70 -0.85 -13.17
C MET A 349 18.91 -1.52 -14.53
N ASP A 350 18.49 -2.77 -14.72
CA ASP A 350 18.40 -3.40 -16.03
C ASP A 350 17.41 -2.67 -16.95
N TRP A 351 16.25 -2.25 -16.43
CA TRP A 351 15.25 -1.48 -17.18
C TRP A 351 15.78 -0.15 -17.71
N CYS A 352 16.87 0.38 -17.14
CA CYS A 352 17.49 1.60 -17.62
C CYS A 352 18.17 1.43 -19.00
N VAL A 353 18.45 0.20 -19.43
CA VAL A 353 19.27 -0.08 -20.64
C VAL A 353 18.72 -1.18 -21.53
N LYS A 354 17.94 -2.12 -20.99
CA LYS A 354 17.42 -3.27 -21.73
C LYS A 354 16.03 -2.99 -22.31
N PRO A 355 15.63 -3.67 -23.41
CA PRO A 355 14.23 -3.73 -23.81
C PRO A 355 13.41 -4.64 -22.86
N TYR A 356 12.08 -4.52 -22.89
CA TYR A 356 11.15 -5.31 -22.05
C TYR A 356 11.50 -6.80 -22.02
N ALA A 357 11.66 -7.43 -23.18
CA ALA A 357 11.88 -8.88 -23.29
C ALA A 357 13.23 -9.38 -22.73
N GLU A 358 14.17 -8.50 -22.38
CA GLU A 358 15.49 -8.84 -21.86
C GLU A 358 15.68 -8.49 -20.38
N ALA A 359 14.64 -8.01 -19.71
CA ALA A 359 14.64 -7.73 -18.28
C ALA A 359 13.45 -8.39 -17.59
N ASN A 360 13.62 -8.73 -16.31
CA ASN A 360 12.58 -9.34 -15.51
C ASN A 360 11.64 -8.29 -14.88
N HIS A 361 10.39 -8.67 -14.62
CA HIS A 361 9.38 -7.85 -13.97
C HIS A 361 8.68 -8.61 -12.84
N ASN A 362 8.28 -7.89 -11.79
CA ASN A 362 7.66 -8.52 -10.63
C ASN A 362 6.40 -9.32 -11.00
N PRO A 363 6.21 -10.50 -10.41
CA PRO A 363 4.96 -11.23 -10.55
C PRO A 363 3.83 -10.46 -9.88
N VAL A 364 2.62 -10.65 -10.39
CA VAL A 364 1.38 -10.07 -9.85
C VAL A 364 0.82 -11.04 -8.82
N ALA A 365 1.02 -10.73 -7.54
CA ALA A 365 0.44 -11.49 -6.44
C ALA A 365 -1.05 -11.18 -6.26
N VAL A 366 -1.87 -12.24 -6.22
CA VAL A 366 -3.32 -12.15 -5.99
C VAL A 366 -3.69 -13.07 -4.84
N VAL A 367 -4.61 -12.63 -3.97
CA VAL A 367 -5.28 -13.50 -3.00
C VAL A 367 -6.77 -13.43 -3.29
N LYS A 368 -7.42 -14.57 -3.52
CA LYS A 368 -8.88 -14.60 -3.70
C LYS A 368 -9.59 -14.26 -2.39
N GLY A 369 -10.63 -13.44 -2.50
CA GLY A 369 -11.45 -12.99 -1.38
C GLY A 369 -10.90 -11.75 -0.68
N ALA A 370 -11.49 -11.40 0.47
CA ALA A 370 -11.11 -10.21 1.23
C ALA A 370 -9.70 -10.37 1.85
N LEU A 371 -8.90 -9.32 1.74
CA LEU A 371 -7.58 -9.24 2.38
C LEU A 371 -7.69 -8.98 3.88
N THR A 372 -8.72 -8.26 4.34
CA THR A 372 -9.04 -8.10 5.75
C THR A 372 -10.29 -8.90 6.08
N ARG A 373 -10.20 -9.78 7.08
CA ARG A 373 -11.28 -10.69 7.47
C ARG A 373 -11.51 -10.61 8.97
N THR A 374 -12.76 -10.61 9.40
CA THR A 374 -13.10 -10.70 10.82
C THR A 374 -13.80 -12.03 11.09
N VAL A 375 -13.27 -12.82 12.00
CA VAL A 375 -13.63 -14.23 12.21
C VAL A 375 -13.82 -14.56 13.68
N GLY A 376 -14.62 -15.59 13.97
CA GLY A 376 -14.67 -16.17 15.31
C GLY A 376 -13.52 -17.16 15.56
N PRO A 377 -13.34 -17.61 16.81
CA PRO A 377 -12.36 -18.64 17.17
C PRO A 377 -12.52 -19.94 16.37
N ASN A 378 -11.43 -20.69 16.20
CA ASN A 378 -11.43 -22.02 15.55
C ASN A 378 -11.94 -22.03 14.10
N THR A 379 -12.03 -20.86 13.45
CA THR A 379 -12.44 -20.74 12.05
C THR A 379 -11.29 -21.14 11.13
N GLN A 380 -11.56 -22.00 10.14
CA GLN A 380 -10.57 -22.35 9.13
C GLN A 380 -10.45 -21.21 8.10
N ILE A 381 -9.27 -20.62 7.99
CA ILE A 381 -8.97 -19.53 7.06
C ILE A 381 -8.32 -20.12 5.82
N LYS A 382 -8.99 -19.99 4.67
CA LYS A 382 -8.45 -20.42 3.37
C LYS A 382 -7.74 -19.27 2.68
N LEU A 383 -6.55 -19.56 2.17
CA LEU A 383 -5.67 -18.65 1.45
C LEU A 383 -5.45 -19.21 0.04
N ASP A 384 -5.81 -18.45 -0.98
CA ASP A 384 -5.76 -18.91 -2.38
C ASP A 384 -5.10 -17.85 -3.26
N ALA A 385 -3.89 -18.16 -3.72
CA ALA A 385 -3.07 -17.36 -4.62
C ALA A 385 -3.02 -17.89 -6.06
N THR A 386 -3.89 -18.84 -6.43
CA THR A 386 -3.91 -19.49 -7.76
C THR A 386 -4.19 -18.53 -8.93
N ALA A 387 -4.69 -17.32 -8.63
CA ALA A 387 -4.90 -16.26 -9.62
C ALA A 387 -3.66 -15.36 -9.81
N SER A 388 -2.55 -15.64 -9.14
CA SER A 388 -1.30 -14.90 -9.35
C SER A 388 -0.69 -15.25 -10.70
N SER A 389 0.03 -14.30 -11.29
CA SER A 389 0.58 -14.44 -12.64
C SER A 389 1.95 -13.78 -12.76
N ASP A 390 2.73 -14.20 -13.74
CA ASP A 390 4.00 -13.57 -14.10
C ASP A 390 3.86 -12.89 -15.47
N PRO A 391 4.21 -11.61 -15.62
CA PRO A 391 4.07 -10.90 -16.89
C PRO A 391 5.08 -11.36 -17.96
N ASP A 392 6.18 -12.01 -17.56
CA ASP A 392 7.24 -12.50 -18.45
C ASP A 392 7.08 -14.02 -18.73
N GLY A 393 6.08 -14.66 -18.12
CA GLY A 393 5.81 -16.09 -18.27
C GLY A 393 6.73 -16.97 -17.42
N ASN A 394 7.42 -16.40 -16.42
CA ASN A 394 8.26 -17.15 -15.49
C ASN A 394 7.42 -18.12 -14.63
N THR A 395 8.09 -19.14 -14.10
CA THR A 395 7.49 -20.06 -13.13
C THR A 395 7.41 -19.41 -11.76
N LEU A 396 6.25 -19.56 -11.11
CA LEU A 396 5.98 -18.99 -9.80
C LEU A 396 6.19 -19.99 -8.66
N SER A 397 6.75 -19.48 -7.58
CA SER A 397 6.81 -20.13 -6.26
C SER A 397 6.09 -19.27 -5.22
N TYR A 398 5.61 -19.89 -4.15
CA TYR A 398 4.71 -19.25 -3.18
C TYR A 398 5.28 -19.41 -1.76
N GLU A 399 5.13 -18.38 -0.95
CA GLU A 399 5.35 -18.44 0.49
C GLU A 399 4.24 -17.68 1.23
N TRP A 400 3.57 -18.34 2.16
CA TRP A 400 2.64 -17.75 3.12
C TRP A 400 3.34 -17.60 4.47
N MET A 401 3.89 -16.41 4.69
CA MET A 401 4.65 -16.06 5.88
C MET A 401 3.72 -15.55 6.98
N TYR A 402 3.61 -16.26 8.10
CA TYR A 402 3.01 -15.69 9.30
C TYR A 402 3.93 -14.60 9.87
N TYR A 403 3.50 -13.34 9.77
CA TYR A 403 4.27 -12.19 10.23
C TYR A 403 3.89 -11.83 11.66
N LYS A 404 4.37 -12.65 12.60
CA LYS A 404 4.01 -12.62 14.02
C LYS A 404 4.11 -11.24 14.67
N GLU A 405 5.18 -10.48 14.38
CA GLU A 405 5.46 -9.20 15.03
C GLU A 405 4.55 -8.05 14.56
N ALA A 406 3.87 -8.22 13.43
CA ALA A 406 2.91 -7.25 12.90
C ALA A 406 1.51 -7.37 13.56
N GLY A 407 1.17 -8.57 14.03
CA GLY A 407 -0.09 -8.87 14.69
C GLY A 407 -0.04 -8.69 16.20
N THR A 408 -1.19 -8.93 16.85
CA THR A 408 -1.29 -8.94 18.32
C THR A 408 -1.34 -10.36 18.88
N TYR A 409 -1.38 -11.41 18.04
CA TYR A 409 -1.25 -12.79 18.47
C TYR A 409 0.22 -13.18 18.67
N ALA A 410 0.68 -13.25 19.92
CA ALA A 410 2.09 -13.51 20.21
C ALA A 410 2.52 -14.98 19.99
N SER A 411 1.59 -15.92 19.88
CA SER A 411 1.91 -17.33 19.72
C SER A 411 2.16 -17.68 18.25
N ASN A 412 2.87 -18.79 18.02
CA ASN A 412 3.06 -19.30 16.67
C ASN A 412 1.75 -19.90 16.16
N ILE A 413 1.51 -19.75 14.85
CA ILE A 413 0.48 -20.50 14.12
C ILE A 413 1.17 -21.40 13.09
N THR A 414 0.57 -22.55 12.82
CA THR A 414 0.98 -23.40 11.70
C THR A 414 0.15 -23.03 10.48
N VAL A 415 0.81 -22.52 9.45
CA VAL A 415 0.22 -22.33 8.12
C VAL A 415 0.46 -23.61 7.33
N ASN A 416 -0.60 -24.37 7.08
CA ASN A 416 -0.56 -25.60 6.29
C ASN A 416 -0.29 -25.26 4.82
N ASN A 417 0.51 -26.07 4.14
CA ASN A 417 0.86 -25.88 2.73
C ASN A 417 1.44 -24.49 2.40
N LYS A 418 2.15 -23.89 3.37
CA LYS A 418 2.68 -22.51 3.26
C LYS A 418 3.58 -22.23 2.06
N THR A 419 4.09 -23.25 1.37
CA THR A 419 4.94 -23.09 0.17
C THR A 419 4.21 -23.40 -1.14
N THR A 420 2.87 -23.42 -1.14
CA THR A 420 2.05 -23.73 -2.31
C THR A 420 1.07 -22.59 -2.59
N ALA A 421 0.45 -22.60 -3.78
CA ALA A 421 -0.51 -21.57 -4.18
C ALA A 421 -1.74 -21.49 -3.26
N THR A 422 -2.10 -22.58 -2.59
CA THR A 422 -3.22 -22.63 -1.64
C THR A 422 -2.74 -23.06 -0.27
N ALA A 423 -3.04 -22.27 0.75
CA ALA A 423 -2.69 -22.56 2.13
C ALA A 423 -3.90 -22.38 3.04
N ASP A 424 -3.80 -22.87 4.27
CA ASP A 424 -4.80 -22.62 5.29
C ASP A 424 -4.18 -22.59 6.68
N PHE A 425 -4.91 -21.98 7.61
CA PHE A 425 -4.64 -22.12 9.04
C PHE A 425 -5.95 -21.99 9.80
N THR A 426 -5.97 -22.49 11.03
CA THR A 426 -7.13 -22.32 11.91
C THR A 426 -6.90 -21.11 12.81
N ALA A 427 -7.86 -20.18 12.82
CA ALA A 427 -7.86 -19.05 13.74
C ALA A 427 -7.83 -19.57 15.19
N PRO A 428 -6.89 -19.10 16.03
CA PRO A 428 -6.75 -19.60 17.39
C PRO A 428 -7.94 -19.22 18.26
N SER A 429 -8.12 -19.97 19.35
CA SER A 429 -8.98 -19.53 20.44
C SER A 429 -8.30 -18.40 21.21
N VAL A 430 -9.00 -17.28 21.38
CA VAL A 430 -8.50 -16.08 22.05
C VAL A 430 -9.53 -15.60 23.07
N SER A 431 -9.09 -14.85 24.08
CA SER A 431 -9.96 -14.24 25.10
C SER A 431 -10.25 -12.76 24.84
N VAL A 432 -9.47 -12.13 23.95
CA VAL A 432 -9.63 -10.73 23.52
C VAL A 432 -9.49 -10.63 22.00
N PRO A 433 -10.07 -9.60 21.36
CA PRO A 433 -9.87 -9.36 19.93
C PRO A 433 -8.39 -9.33 19.58
N THR A 434 -8.00 -10.14 18.60
CA THR A 434 -6.59 -10.35 18.24
C THR A 434 -6.41 -10.33 16.73
N GLN A 435 -5.31 -9.77 16.26
CA GLN A 435 -4.99 -9.64 14.84
C GLN A 435 -3.85 -10.58 14.45
N ILE A 436 -4.01 -11.29 13.34
CA ILE A 436 -3.05 -12.21 12.73
C ILE A 436 -2.72 -11.69 11.33
N HIS A 437 -1.43 -11.68 10.99
CA HIS A 437 -0.93 -11.22 9.70
C HIS A 437 -0.28 -12.37 8.95
N VAL A 438 -0.74 -12.63 7.72
CA VAL A 438 -0.10 -13.56 6.81
C VAL A 438 0.29 -12.81 5.54
N VAL A 439 1.57 -12.80 5.20
CA VAL A 439 2.12 -12.18 3.99
C VAL A 439 2.30 -13.27 2.94
N LEU A 440 1.61 -13.13 1.81
CA LEU A 440 1.89 -13.87 0.59
C LEU A 440 3.10 -13.23 -0.10
N LYS A 441 4.10 -14.05 -0.41
CA LYS A 441 5.15 -13.75 -1.37
C LYS A 441 4.98 -14.66 -2.57
N VAL A 442 4.79 -14.07 -3.74
CA VAL A 442 4.83 -14.77 -5.02
C VAL A 442 6.17 -14.43 -5.64
N LYS A 443 7.02 -15.43 -5.83
CA LYS A 443 8.38 -15.25 -6.33
C LYS A 443 8.53 -15.94 -7.68
N ASP A 444 9.02 -15.21 -8.67
CA ASP A 444 9.35 -15.76 -9.99
C ASP A 444 10.69 -16.50 -9.99
N ASN A 445 11.03 -17.11 -11.13
CA ASN A 445 12.36 -17.66 -11.40
C ASN A 445 13.13 -16.89 -12.48
N GLY A 446 12.81 -15.60 -12.67
CA GLY A 446 13.54 -14.72 -13.57
C GLY A 446 14.90 -14.30 -13.00
N SER A 447 15.62 -13.45 -13.73
CA SER A 447 16.98 -13.01 -13.37
C SER A 447 17.09 -11.47 -13.34
N PRO A 448 17.29 -10.85 -12.16
CA PRO A 448 17.21 -11.46 -10.84
C PRO A 448 15.77 -11.90 -10.52
N SER A 449 15.60 -12.84 -9.58
CA SER A 449 14.26 -13.30 -9.20
C SER A 449 13.51 -12.22 -8.43
N LEU A 450 12.29 -11.88 -8.82
CA LEU A 450 11.49 -10.81 -8.23
C LEU A 450 10.30 -11.35 -7.43
N ILE A 451 9.72 -10.48 -6.60
CA ILE A 451 8.61 -10.82 -5.70
C ILE A 451 7.45 -9.85 -5.88
N GLY A 452 6.23 -10.40 -5.90
CA GLY A 452 4.97 -9.69 -5.67
C GLY A 452 4.41 -10.05 -4.30
N TYR A 453 3.77 -9.09 -3.63
CA TYR A 453 3.22 -9.29 -2.28
C TYR A 453 1.71 -9.09 -2.22
N LYS A 454 1.10 -9.81 -1.28
CA LYS A 454 -0.18 -9.44 -0.68
C LYS A 454 -0.17 -9.74 0.80
N ARG A 455 -0.86 -8.92 1.59
CA ARG A 455 -1.07 -9.17 3.02
C ARG A 455 -2.51 -9.54 3.30
N VAL A 456 -2.70 -10.60 4.07
CA VAL A 456 -3.99 -10.99 4.64
C VAL A 456 -3.96 -10.70 6.13
N VAL A 457 -4.93 -9.91 6.59
CA VAL A 457 -5.13 -9.54 8.00
C VAL A 457 -6.39 -10.21 8.51
N VAL A 458 -6.25 -11.04 9.53
CA VAL A 458 -7.35 -11.76 10.16
C VAL A 458 -7.56 -11.24 11.57
N ASN A 459 -8.69 -10.58 11.81
CA ASN A 459 -9.14 -10.15 13.12
C ASN A 459 -9.98 -11.27 13.73
N VAL A 460 -9.45 -11.92 14.77
CA VAL A 460 -10.16 -12.93 15.54
C VAL A 460 -10.90 -12.24 16.68
N ASP A 461 -12.23 -12.28 16.64
CA ASP A 461 -13.10 -11.71 17.67
C ASP A 461 -13.73 -12.85 18.50
N PRO A 462 -13.39 -12.98 19.79
CA PRO A 462 -13.94 -14.03 20.65
C PRO A 462 -15.43 -13.87 20.94
N SER A 463 -16.02 -12.71 20.66
CA SER A 463 -17.47 -12.51 20.73
C SER A 463 -18.20 -13.22 19.59
N LEU A 464 -17.54 -13.50 18.47
CA LEU A 464 -18.17 -14.17 17.33
C LEU A 464 -18.22 -15.70 17.53
N PRO A 465 -19.23 -16.39 16.96
CA PRO A 465 -19.32 -17.84 17.04
C PRO A 465 -18.11 -18.55 16.43
N ALA A 466 -17.75 -19.72 16.96
CA ALA A 466 -16.68 -20.51 16.36
C ALA A 466 -17.03 -20.94 14.93
N GLY A 467 -16.11 -20.78 13.99
CA GLY A 467 -16.36 -21.05 12.56
C GLY A 467 -16.96 -19.87 11.78
N TYR A 468 -17.24 -18.73 12.42
CA TYR A 468 -17.70 -17.52 11.75
C TYR A 468 -16.60 -16.87 10.91
N GLU A 469 -16.90 -16.49 9.67
CA GLU A 469 -16.05 -15.62 8.84
C GLU A 469 -16.91 -14.54 8.16
N SER A 470 -16.69 -13.28 8.53
CA SER A 470 -17.16 -12.15 7.72
C SER A 470 -16.15 -11.88 6.62
N ALA A 471 -16.52 -12.20 5.39
CA ALA A 471 -15.95 -11.51 4.24
C ALA A 471 -16.68 -10.17 4.14
N ALA A 472 -15.96 -9.06 4.18
CA ALA A 472 -16.52 -7.71 3.99
C ALA A 472 -17.39 -7.57 2.71
N SER A 473 -17.30 -8.53 1.78
CA SER A 473 -18.07 -8.61 0.55
C SER A 473 -19.45 -9.28 0.64
N ASN A 474 -19.85 -9.83 1.81
CA ASN A 474 -21.05 -10.68 1.91
C ASN A 474 -22.19 -10.08 2.75
N LEU A 475 -21.99 -8.92 3.39
CA LEU A 475 -22.97 -8.28 4.26
C LEU A 475 -23.48 -7.00 3.61
N TYR A 476 -24.74 -7.02 3.16
CA TYR A 476 -25.44 -5.81 2.72
C TYR A 476 -26.12 -5.18 3.92
N VAL A 477 -25.82 -3.90 4.20
CA VAL A 477 -26.45 -3.12 5.27
C VAL A 477 -27.13 -1.92 4.64
N GLN A 478 -28.44 -1.81 4.82
CA GLN A 478 -29.22 -0.68 4.34
C GLN A 478 -30.01 -0.06 5.50
N ASP A 479 -29.93 1.26 5.64
CA ASP A 479 -30.88 2.00 6.46
C ASP A 479 -32.23 1.98 5.75
N VAL A 480 -33.25 1.46 6.42
CA VAL A 480 -34.57 1.23 5.82
C VAL A 480 -35.54 2.27 6.34
N ASN A 481 -36.17 2.99 5.41
CA ASN A 481 -37.30 3.86 5.72
C ASN A 481 -38.49 2.98 6.06
N ALA A 482 -38.57 2.60 7.33
CA ALA A 482 -39.66 1.79 7.86
C ALA A 482 -40.98 2.60 7.81
N GLY A 483 -41.94 2.13 7.01
CA GLY A 483 -43.33 2.50 7.22
C GLY A 483 -43.81 1.84 8.51
N TRP A 484 -43.82 2.58 9.62
CA TRP A 484 -44.27 2.07 10.91
C TRP A 484 -45.80 2.00 10.96
N THR A 485 -46.34 0.81 11.15
CA THR A 485 -47.70 0.62 11.70
C THR A 485 -47.56 -0.16 13.00
N ASP A 486 -48.47 0.03 13.97
CA ASP A 486 -48.36 -0.33 15.40
C ASP A 486 -47.90 -1.77 15.75
N SER A 487 -47.67 -2.65 14.78
CA SER A 487 -47.08 -3.98 15.01
C SER A 487 -46.24 -4.57 13.87
N THR A 488 -46.00 -3.83 12.77
CA THR A 488 -45.36 -4.37 11.55
C THR A 488 -44.43 -3.38 10.87
N ILE A 489 -43.26 -3.85 10.43
CA ILE A 489 -42.35 -3.14 9.53
C ILE A 489 -42.34 -3.85 8.17
N SER A 490 -42.49 -3.07 7.09
CA SER A 490 -42.29 -3.52 5.72
C SER A 490 -41.00 -2.93 5.18
N VAL A 491 -40.14 -3.78 4.64
CA VAL A 491 -38.85 -3.37 4.09
C VAL A 491 -38.74 -3.80 2.64
N SER A 492 -38.42 -2.84 1.76
CA SER A 492 -38.18 -3.04 0.34
C SER A 492 -36.84 -2.49 -0.11
N GLY A 493 -36.15 -3.21 -0.99
CA GLY A 493 -34.85 -2.81 -1.53
C GLY A 493 -34.35 -3.75 -2.63
N THR A 494 -33.16 -3.45 -3.16
CA THR A 494 -32.51 -4.23 -4.23
C THR A 494 -31.21 -4.84 -3.71
N VAL A 495 -31.00 -6.15 -3.92
CA VAL A 495 -29.79 -6.86 -3.47
C VAL A 495 -28.86 -7.12 -4.65
N GLY A 496 -27.68 -6.50 -4.67
CA GLY A 496 -26.64 -6.77 -5.66
C GLY A 496 -25.98 -8.13 -5.43
N ASN A 497 -25.85 -8.96 -6.47
CA ASN A 497 -25.47 -10.37 -6.31
C ASN A 497 -23.95 -10.68 -6.39
N ASN A 498 -23.06 -9.70 -6.66
CA ASN A 498 -21.62 -9.97 -6.77
C ASN A 498 -21.22 -11.23 -7.59
N GLY A 499 -22.05 -11.64 -8.57
CA GLY A 499 -21.83 -12.81 -9.42
C GLY A 499 -22.19 -14.20 -8.86
N GLN A 500 -22.81 -14.36 -7.68
CA GLN A 500 -23.15 -15.70 -7.15
C GLN A 500 -24.53 -16.17 -7.65
N THR A 501 -24.66 -17.35 -8.28
CA THR A 501 -25.90 -17.75 -8.98
C THR A 501 -26.93 -18.52 -8.18
N ASP A 502 -26.57 -19.09 -7.03
CA ASP A 502 -27.39 -20.16 -6.45
C ASP A 502 -27.55 -20.06 -4.92
N LYS A 503 -27.60 -18.85 -4.35
CA LYS A 503 -27.70 -18.67 -2.89
C LYS A 503 -28.98 -18.00 -2.44
N THR A 504 -29.54 -18.57 -1.37
CA THR A 504 -30.67 -18.06 -0.59
C THR A 504 -30.16 -17.02 0.41
N TYR A 505 -30.73 -15.82 0.37
CA TYR A 505 -30.39 -14.75 1.31
C TYR A 505 -31.29 -14.81 2.53
N TRP A 506 -30.72 -14.52 3.69
CA TRP A 506 -31.44 -14.47 4.95
C TRP A 506 -31.48 -13.04 5.47
N PRO A 507 -32.64 -12.38 5.40
CA PRO A 507 -32.76 -11.01 5.87
C PRO A 507 -33.08 -10.96 7.37
N ILE A 508 -32.31 -10.13 8.07
CA ILE A 508 -32.43 -9.90 9.52
C ILE A 508 -32.66 -8.41 9.72
N ILE A 509 -33.58 -8.07 10.61
CA ILE A 509 -33.78 -6.68 11.01
C ILE A 509 -33.30 -6.48 12.45
N ALA A 510 -32.39 -5.53 12.61
CA ALA A 510 -31.95 -5.05 13.92
C ALA A 510 -32.72 -3.79 14.27
N LEU A 511 -33.30 -3.78 15.47
CA LEU A 511 -34.17 -2.71 15.96
C LEU A 511 -33.45 -1.92 17.04
N TYR A 512 -33.43 -0.60 16.93
CA TYR A 512 -32.73 0.30 17.85
C TYR A 512 -33.70 1.30 18.45
N ASN A 513 -33.42 1.73 19.68
CA ASN A 513 -34.12 2.85 20.31
C ASN A 513 -33.53 4.20 19.87
N ALA A 514 -34.12 5.30 20.34
CA ALA A 514 -33.73 6.68 20.00
C ALA A 514 -32.29 7.02 20.41
N GLU A 515 -31.72 6.34 21.40
CA GLU A 515 -30.31 6.49 21.79
C GLU A 515 -29.35 5.63 20.94
N GLY A 516 -29.85 4.89 19.96
CA GLY A 516 -29.06 4.02 19.08
C GLY A 516 -28.66 2.69 19.72
N LYS A 517 -29.28 2.28 20.82
CA LYS A 517 -29.05 0.99 21.49
C LYS A 517 -29.90 -0.11 20.83
N LEU A 518 -29.27 -1.24 20.53
CA LEU A 518 -29.97 -2.43 20.02
C LEU A 518 -31.00 -2.94 21.04
N THR A 519 -32.24 -3.07 20.62
CA THR A 519 -33.38 -3.50 21.44
C THR A 519 -33.80 -4.94 21.13
N SER A 520 -33.75 -5.33 19.86
CA SER A 520 -34.06 -6.70 19.42
C SER A 520 -33.53 -6.96 18.01
N VAL A 521 -33.37 -8.24 17.69
CA VAL A 521 -33.04 -8.73 16.35
C VAL A 521 -34.12 -9.72 15.94
N LYS A 522 -34.72 -9.54 14.75
CA LYS A 522 -35.73 -10.45 14.21
C LYS A 522 -35.25 -11.04 12.90
N GLN A 523 -35.30 -12.36 12.81
CA GLN A 523 -35.09 -13.08 11.56
C GLN A 523 -36.40 -13.08 10.77
N SER A 524 -36.31 -12.90 9.44
CA SER A 524 -37.48 -13.14 8.60
C SER A 524 -37.76 -14.64 8.49
N THR A 525 -39.04 -15.01 8.46
CA THR A 525 -39.46 -16.35 8.06
C THR A 525 -39.39 -16.55 6.54
N GLU A 526 -39.27 -15.46 5.79
CA GLU A 526 -39.13 -15.44 4.35
C GLU A 526 -37.66 -15.32 3.96
N THR A 527 -37.25 -16.12 2.99
CA THR A 527 -35.94 -16.03 2.36
C THR A 527 -36.04 -15.24 1.05
N VAL A 528 -34.97 -14.54 0.68
CA VAL A 528 -34.91 -13.83 -0.61
C VAL A 528 -34.11 -14.69 -1.58
N SER A 529 -34.58 -14.84 -2.83
CA SER A 529 -33.95 -15.71 -3.84
C SER A 529 -33.53 -14.94 -5.09
N LYS A 530 -32.59 -15.48 -5.88
CA LYS A 530 -31.96 -14.79 -7.02
C LYS A 530 -32.92 -14.40 -8.18
N GLN A 531 -34.18 -14.80 -8.19
CA GLN A 531 -35.12 -14.33 -9.23
C GLN A 531 -35.79 -12.99 -8.92
N ASP A 532 -35.59 -12.43 -7.74
CA ASP A 532 -36.14 -11.13 -7.36
C ASP A 532 -35.22 -10.01 -7.85
N THR A 533 -35.30 -9.70 -9.15
CA THR A 533 -34.84 -8.41 -9.68
C THR A 533 -35.78 -7.25 -9.32
N ASP A 534 -36.84 -7.52 -8.56
CA ASP A 534 -37.86 -6.56 -8.17
C ASP A 534 -38.11 -6.65 -6.66
N ASP A 535 -38.21 -5.48 -6.03
CA ASP A 535 -38.64 -5.20 -4.65
C ASP A 535 -39.10 -6.41 -3.80
N PHE A 536 -38.31 -6.81 -2.80
CA PHE A 536 -38.80 -7.71 -1.75
C PHE A 536 -39.68 -6.94 -0.76
N ASN A 537 -40.65 -7.59 -0.11
CA ASN A 537 -41.45 -7.01 0.97
C ASN A 537 -41.43 -7.95 2.17
N LEU A 538 -40.59 -7.66 3.15
CA LEU A 538 -40.48 -8.48 4.36
C LEU A 538 -41.33 -7.86 5.47
N SER A 539 -42.17 -8.68 6.10
CA SER A 539 -43.00 -8.26 7.24
C SER A 539 -42.49 -8.86 8.53
N TYR A 540 -42.13 -8.01 9.50
CA TYR A 540 -41.75 -8.47 10.83
C TYR A 540 -42.78 -8.03 11.86
N ASN A 541 -43.39 -9.02 12.55
CA ASN A 541 -44.44 -8.81 13.53
C ASN A 541 -43.90 -8.60 14.96
N ASN A 542 -44.74 -8.09 15.86
CA ASN A 542 -44.44 -7.90 17.29
C ASN A 542 -43.25 -6.96 17.54
N ILE A 543 -43.22 -5.84 16.84
CA ILE A 543 -42.24 -4.78 17.06
C ILE A 543 -42.81 -3.81 18.08
N SER A 544 -42.11 -3.64 19.20
CA SER A 544 -42.46 -2.66 20.23
C SER A 544 -41.19 -1.88 20.61
N ASN A 545 -41.31 -0.57 20.74
CA ASN A 545 -40.25 0.32 21.28
C ASN A 545 -38.97 0.43 20.44
N ALA A 546 -39.09 0.52 19.12
CA ALA A 546 -37.96 0.81 18.24
C ALA A 546 -38.19 2.11 17.48
N ASP A 547 -37.17 2.96 17.41
CA ASP A 547 -37.18 4.26 16.72
C ASP A 547 -36.48 4.16 15.35
N HIS A 548 -35.55 3.23 15.23
CA HIS A 548 -34.78 2.97 14.01
C HIS A 548 -34.66 1.48 13.75
N ALA A 549 -34.58 1.11 12.48
CA ALA A 549 -34.35 -0.26 12.05
C ALA A 549 -33.24 -0.31 10.99
N LYS A 550 -32.40 -1.33 11.05
CA LYS A 550 -31.40 -1.62 10.02
C LYS A 550 -31.65 -3.00 9.46
N LEU A 551 -31.68 -3.11 8.13
CA LEU A 551 -31.75 -4.39 7.45
C LEU A 551 -30.35 -4.90 7.15
N PHE A 552 -30.12 -6.14 7.54
CA PHE A 552 -28.94 -6.92 7.22
C PHE A 552 -29.35 -8.04 6.27
N ILE A 553 -28.78 -8.06 5.07
CA ILE A 553 -28.98 -9.13 4.09
C ILE A 553 -27.67 -9.86 3.94
N TRP A 554 -27.71 -11.17 4.17
CA TRP A 554 -26.50 -11.96 4.28
C TRP A 554 -26.57 -13.28 3.52
N LEU A 555 -25.38 -13.75 3.09
CA LEU A 555 -25.14 -15.01 2.39
C LEU A 555 -24.54 -16.04 3.36
N PRO A 556 -25.33 -16.90 4.02
CA PRO A 556 -24.77 -17.99 4.82
C PRO A 556 -24.08 -19.03 3.92
N THR A 557 -23.01 -19.62 4.46
CA THR A 557 -22.48 -20.91 3.99
C THR A 557 -23.11 -22.04 4.79
N GLU A 558 -23.02 -23.29 4.31
CA GLU A 558 -23.55 -24.48 5.01
C GLU A 558 -23.02 -24.65 6.46
N ILE A 559 -21.83 -24.11 6.74
CA ILE A 559 -21.19 -24.11 8.07
C ILE A 559 -21.92 -23.18 9.05
N LEU A 560 -22.56 -22.15 8.51
CA LEU A 560 -23.07 -21.03 9.27
C LEU A 560 -24.53 -21.28 9.68
N GLU A 561 -25.36 -21.88 8.84
CA GLU A 561 -26.79 -22.14 9.10
C GLU A 561 -27.14 -22.65 10.53
N PRO A 562 -26.41 -23.62 11.14
CA PRO A 562 -26.69 -24.10 12.50
C PRO A 562 -26.30 -23.12 13.62
N ILE A 563 -25.47 -22.12 13.31
CA ILE A 563 -24.97 -21.10 14.24
C ILE A 563 -25.96 -19.93 14.31
N TYR A 564 -26.48 -19.47 13.16
CA TYR A 564 -27.42 -18.32 13.09
C TYR A 564 -28.77 -18.66 13.70
N THR A 565 -29.20 -19.91 13.55
CA THR A 565 -30.42 -20.42 14.21
C THR A 565 -30.33 -20.42 15.74
N LYS A 566 -29.12 -20.28 16.32
CA LYS A 566 -28.92 -20.37 17.78
C LYS A 566 -28.54 -19.05 18.47
N ASN A 567 -27.97 -18.05 17.79
CA ASN A 567 -27.45 -16.83 18.45
C ASN A 567 -27.47 -15.57 17.56
N ILE A 568 -28.60 -15.29 16.91
CA ILE A 568 -28.74 -14.17 15.97
C ILE A 568 -28.51 -12.79 16.57
N GLU A 569 -28.75 -12.60 17.88
CA GLU A 569 -28.59 -11.32 18.58
C GLU A 569 -27.12 -10.94 18.84
N LYS A 570 -26.21 -11.93 18.82
CA LYS A 570 -24.78 -11.72 19.08
C LYS A 570 -24.00 -11.35 17.80
N LEU A 571 -24.57 -11.68 16.65
CA LEU A 571 -24.11 -11.36 15.31
C LEU A 571 -24.55 -9.94 14.94
#